data_AF-A0A356J566-F1
#
_entry.id   AF-A0A356J566-F1
#
_cell.length_a   1.000
_cell.length_b   1.000
_cell.length_c   1.000
_cell.angle_alpha   90.00
_cell.angle_beta   90.00
_cell.angle_gamma   90.00
#
_symmetry.space_group_name_H-M   'P 1'
#
loop_
_entity.id
_entity.type
_entity.pdbx_description
1 polymer ?
#
loop_
_entity_poly.entity_id
_entity_poly.type
_entity_poly.pdbx_seq_one_letter_code
_entity_poly.pdbx_strand_id
1 'polypeptide(L)'
;KGLRRRVLPDDAAFLEQLKPQFKENADSIEKLAAYVRGQMQKAADDSEAKRRENEVVDLLLKKVDFDVPVSQVRQTRDHILGEFAQRALYSGLDAKYFEEDREKILKEAEDAAVRQVRLWYVVDAIAKAEKLDGDSEKVGKKVIDLVLAEAKK
;
A
#
# COMPACT_ATOMS: atom_id res chain seq x y z
N LYS A 1 -18.01 -30.23 25.16
CA LYS A 1 -17.80 -29.30 24.03
C LYS A 1 -19.09 -28.50 23.85
N GLY A 2 -19.12 -27.21 24.20
CA GLY A 2 -20.32 -26.38 24.10
C GLY A 2 -20.41 -25.73 22.72
N LEU A 3 -21.51 -25.97 22.00
CA LEU A 3 -21.82 -25.26 20.76
C LEU A 3 -22.24 -23.83 21.11
N ARG A 4 -21.37 -22.85 20.83
CA ARG A 4 -21.69 -21.43 20.98
C ARG A 4 -22.31 -20.94 19.67
N ARG A 5 -23.57 -20.52 19.70
CA ARG A 5 -24.22 -19.84 18.57
C ARG A 5 -23.98 -18.34 18.69
N ARG A 6 -23.44 -17.71 17.65
CA ARG A 6 -23.39 -16.24 17.56
C ARG A 6 -24.80 -15.73 17.31
N VAL A 7 -25.34 -14.98 18.26
CA VAL A 7 -26.58 -14.22 18.11
C VAL A 7 -26.17 -12.77 17.90
N LEU A 8 -26.68 -12.14 16.84
CA LEU A 8 -26.43 -10.73 16.57
C LEU A 8 -27.10 -9.88 17.66
N PRO A 9 -26.45 -8.80 18.15
CA PRO A 9 -27.10 -7.83 19.01
C PRO A 9 -28.30 -7.18 18.30
N ASP A 10 -29.24 -6.64 19.09
CA ASP A 10 -30.25 -5.74 18.57
C ASP A 10 -29.63 -4.37 18.19
N ASP A 11 -30.36 -3.57 17.43
CA ASP A 11 -29.85 -2.29 16.92
C ASP A 11 -29.42 -1.34 18.05
N ALA A 12 -30.12 -1.36 19.18
CA ALA A 12 -29.79 -0.54 20.34
C ALA A 12 -28.48 -0.97 21.03
N ALA A 13 -28.32 -2.26 21.35
CA ALA A 13 -27.09 -2.77 21.95
C ALA A 13 -25.91 -2.70 20.96
N PHE A 14 -26.17 -2.84 19.67
CA PHE A 14 -25.15 -2.67 18.63
C PHE A 14 -24.59 -1.24 18.60
N LEU A 15 -25.47 -0.22 18.61
CA LEU A 15 -25.04 1.17 18.66
C LEU A 15 -24.29 1.50 19.95
N GLU A 16 -24.73 1.00 21.11
CA GLU A 16 -23.99 1.18 22.37
C GLU A 16 -22.59 0.57 22.37
N GLN A 17 -22.43 -0.62 21.76
CA GLN A 17 -21.12 -1.25 21.60
C GLN A 17 -20.18 -0.45 20.70
N LEU A 18 -20.72 0.31 19.74
CA LEU A 18 -19.94 1.06 18.75
C LEU A 18 -19.64 2.50 19.14
N LYS A 19 -20.39 3.10 20.08
CA LYS A 19 -20.14 4.46 20.60
C LYS A 19 -18.68 4.73 21.01
N PRO A 20 -17.94 3.82 21.67
CA PRO A 20 -16.53 4.04 22.02
C PRO A 20 -15.60 4.22 20.81
N GLN A 21 -15.93 3.60 19.68
CA GLN A 21 -15.10 3.61 18.47
C GLN A 21 -15.55 4.66 17.45
N PHE A 22 -16.87 4.88 17.32
CA PHE A 22 -17.46 5.68 16.23
C PHE A 22 -18.13 6.98 16.69
N LYS A 23 -18.23 7.23 18.01
CA LYS A 23 -18.77 8.46 18.63
C LYS A 23 -20.08 8.92 17.96
N GLU A 24 -20.10 10.13 17.39
CA GLU A 24 -21.24 10.80 16.74
C GLU A 24 -21.80 10.04 15.52
N ASN A 25 -21.00 9.14 14.93
CA ASN A 25 -21.46 8.31 13.82
C ASN A 25 -22.28 7.09 14.28
N ALA A 26 -22.33 6.82 15.59
CA ALA A 26 -23.11 5.73 16.20
C ALA A 26 -24.40 6.22 16.91
N ASP A 27 -24.87 7.44 16.61
CA ASP A 27 -26.13 7.96 17.17
C ASP A 27 -27.37 7.28 16.58
N SER A 28 -27.29 6.83 15.32
CA SER A 28 -28.37 6.11 14.64
C SER A 28 -27.82 5.11 13.62
N ILE A 29 -28.61 4.07 13.31
CA ILE A 29 -28.27 3.08 12.27
C ILE A 29 -28.07 3.77 10.92
N GLU A 30 -28.88 4.79 10.61
CA GLU A 30 -28.77 5.54 9.36
C GLU A 30 -27.45 6.31 9.25
N LYS A 31 -27.02 6.99 10.32
CA LYS A 31 -25.73 7.70 10.36
C LYS A 31 -24.56 6.73 10.25
N LEU A 32 -24.63 5.61 10.95
CA LEU A 32 -23.59 4.58 10.90
C LEU A 32 -23.51 3.97 9.50
N ALA A 33 -24.66 3.65 8.88
CA ALA A 33 -24.71 3.10 7.53
C ALA A 33 -24.17 4.09 6.48
N ALA A 34 -24.51 5.38 6.61
CA ALA A 34 -23.97 6.43 5.75
C ALA A 34 -22.45 6.58 5.91
N TYR A 35 -21.95 6.55 7.15
CA TYR A 35 -20.51 6.60 7.45
C TYR A 35 -19.77 5.40 6.85
N VAL A 36 -20.25 4.17 7.10
CA VAL A 36 -19.65 2.95 6.57
C VAL A 36 -19.66 2.96 5.05
N ARG A 37 -20.78 3.36 4.42
CA ARG A 37 -20.85 3.50 2.96
C ARG A 37 -19.82 4.49 2.44
N GLY A 38 -19.65 5.63 3.10
CA GLY A 38 -18.61 6.61 2.75
C GLY A 38 -17.20 6.05 2.86
N GLN A 39 -16.90 5.30 3.93
CA GLN A 39 -15.59 4.63 4.09
C GLN A 39 -15.37 3.55 3.03
N MET A 40 -16.39 2.76 2.70
CA MET A 40 -16.31 1.76 1.64
C MET A 40 -16.09 2.38 0.26
N GLN A 41 -16.78 3.49 -0.03
CA GLN A 41 -16.59 4.22 -1.27
C GLN A 41 -15.17 4.77 -1.37
N LYS A 42 -14.68 5.42 -0.30
CA LYS A 42 -13.31 5.93 -0.26
C LYS A 42 -12.28 4.81 -0.42
N ALA A 43 -12.47 3.68 0.26
CA ALA A 43 -11.59 2.52 0.14
C ALA A 43 -11.61 1.94 -1.28
N ALA A 44 -12.77 1.93 -1.94
CA ALA A 44 -12.89 1.51 -3.34
C ALA A 44 -12.15 2.47 -4.27
N ASP A 45 -12.35 3.79 -4.11
CA ASP A 45 -11.69 4.81 -4.93
C ASP A 45 -10.16 4.78 -4.75
N ASP A 46 -9.68 4.66 -3.51
CA ASP A 46 -8.25 4.54 -3.19
C ASP A 46 -7.66 3.24 -3.78
N SER A 47 -8.42 2.13 -3.74
CA SER A 47 -8.01 0.85 -4.35
C SER A 47 -7.94 0.93 -5.87
N GLU A 48 -8.91 1.60 -6.51
CA GLU A 48 -8.93 1.82 -7.96
C GLU A 48 -7.77 2.72 -8.40
N ALA A 49 -7.50 3.81 -7.67
CA ALA A 49 -6.38 4.69 -7.92
C ALA A 49 -5.06 3.92 -7.84
N LYS A 50 -4.84 3.18 -6.74
CA LYS A 50 -3.63 2.37 -6.54
C LYS A 50 -3.45 1.28 -7.60
N ARG A 51 -4.55 0.66 -8.06
CA ARG A 51 -4.48 -0.33 -9.15
C ARG A 51 -3.96 0.32 -10.43
N ARG A 52 -4.52 1.47 -10.82
CA ARG A 52 -4.09 2.21 -12.02
C ARG A 52 -2.64 2.66 -11.93
N GLU A 53 -2.22 3.18 -10.78
CA GLU A 53 -0.82 3.56 -10.54
C GLU A 53 0.11 2.36 -10.74
N ASN A 54 -0.21 1.21 -10.15
CA ASN A 54 0.58 -0.01 -10.30
C ASN A 54 0.65 -0.50 -11.75
N GLU A 55 -0.47 -0.47 -12.48
CA GLU A 55 -0.51 -0.83 -13.90
C GLU A 55 0.40 0.06 -14.74
N VAL A 56 0.40 1.38 -14.48
CA VAL A 56 1.30 2.33 -15.16
C VAL A 56 2.76 2.04 -14.82
N VAL A 57 3.07 1.84 -13.54
CA VAL A 57 4.42 1.49 -13.09
C VAL A 57 4.90 0.20 -13.76
N ASP A 58 4.05 -0.83 -13.86
CA ASP A 58 4.38 -2.08 -14.55
C ASP A 58 4.66 -1.87 -16.03
N LEU A 59 3.86 -1.04 -16.72
CA LEU A 59 4.07 -0.73 -18.13
C LEU A 59 5.36 0.06 -18.35
N LEU A 60 5.68 1.02 -17.47
CA LEU A 60 6.94 1.77 -17.52
C LEU A 60 8.13 0.83 -17.36
N LEU A 61 8.10 -0.05 -16.35
CA LEU A 61 9.20 -1.00 -16.09
C LEU A 61 9.35 -2.07 -17.18
N LYS A 62 8.27 -2.43 -17.90
CA LYS A 62 8.34 -3.34 -19.05
C LYS A 62 8.96 -2.70 -20.29
N LYS A 63 8.82 -1.39 -20.45
CA LYS A 63 9.35 -0.66 -21.62
C LYS A 63 10.82 -0.29 -21.47
N VAL A 64 11.33 -0.22 -20.25
CA VAL A 64 12.69 0.25 -19.96
C VAL A 64 13.51 -0.89 -19.37
N ASP A 65 14.48 -1.40 -20.13
CA ASP A 65 15.40 -2.44 -19.68
C ASP A 65 16.80 -1.85 -19.45
N PHE A 66 17.28 -1.93 -18.21
CA PHE A 66 18.60 -1.46 -17.81
C PHE A 66 19.03 -2.09 -16.49
N ASP A 67 20.33 -2.28 -16.35
CA ASP A 67 20.93 -2.80 -15.12
C ASP A 67 21.03 -1.69 -14.06
N VAL A 68 20.62 -2.04 -12.84
CA VAL A 68 20.71 -1.14 -11.68
C VAL A 68 21.96 -1.39 -10.85
N PRO A 69 22.55 -0.35 -10.23
CA PRO A 69 23.73 -0.51 -9.39
C PRO A 69 23.47 -1.43 -8.19
N VAL A 70 24.25 -2.49 -8.06
CA VAL A 70 24.13 -3.49 -6.98
C VAL A 70 24.26 -2.85 -5.59
N SER A 71 25.05 -1.78 -5.45
CA SER A 71 25.19 -1.04 -4.19
C SER A 71 23.86 -0.43 -3.72
N GLN A 72 23.11 0.19 -4.64
CA GLN A 72 21.81 0.77 -4.32
C GLN A 72 20.76 -0.30 -4.06
N VAL A 73 20.74 -1.38 -4.86
CA VAL A 73 19.84 -2.51 -4.65
C VAL A 73 20.03 -3.11 -3.25
N ARG A 74 21.28 -3.28 -2.80
CA ARG A 74 21.58 -3.77 -1.45
C ARG A 74 21.05 -2.83 -0.37
N GLN A 75 21.29 -1.54 -0.51
CA GLN A 75 20.80 -0.54 0.45
C GLN A 75 19.27 -0.53 0.54
N THR A 76 18.59 -0.56 -0.62
CA THR A 76 17.13 -0.61 -0.68
C THR A 76 16.58 -1.92 -0.12
N ARG A 77 17.20 -3.06 -0.42
CA ARG A 77 16.84 -4.36 0.15
C ARG A 77 16.92 -4.34 1.68
N ASP A 78 18.02 -3.81 2.23
CA ASP A 78 18.22 -3.76 3.69
C ASP A 78 17.18 -2.85 4.35
N HIS A 79 16.79 -1.76 3.68
CA HIS A 79 15.68 -0.91 4.11
C HIS A 79 14.34 -1.66 4.11
N ILE A 80 14.00 -2.35 3.01
CA ILE A 80 12.77 -3.16 2.90
C ILE A 80 12.71 -4.24 3.98
N LEU A 81 13.82 -4.94 4.23
CA LEU A 81 13.91 -5.95 5.28
C LEU A 81 13.73 -5.35 6.67
N GLY A 82 14.30 -4.17 6.92
CA GLY A 82 14.10 -3.42 8.16
C GLY A 82 12.63 -3.06 8.39
N GLU A 83 11.96 -2.51 7.38
CA GLU A 83 10.52 -2.19 7.45
C GLU A 83 9.66 -3.44 7.65
N PHE A 84 10.00 -4.53 6.97
CA PHE A 84 9.33 -5.81 7.13
C PHE A 84 9.47 -6.35 8.56
N ALA A 85 10.68 -6.33 9.11
CA ALA A 85 10.94 -6.74 10.48
C ALA A 85 10.16 -5.89 11.50
N GLN A 86 10.13 -4.56 11.31
CA GLN A 86 9.34 -3.66 12.16
C GLN A 86 7.85 -4.03 12.12
N ARG A 87 7.26 -4.14 10.92
CA ARG A 87 5.83 -4.52 10.77
C ARG A 87 5.52 -5.88 11.38
N ALA A 88 6.42 -6.84 11.24
CA ALA A 88 6.25 -8.16 11.80
C ALA A 88 6.24 -8.16 13.33
N LEU A 89 7.16 -7.39 13.95
CA LEU A 89 7.18 -7.18 15.40
C LEU A 89 5.86 -6.57 15.89
N TYR A 90 5.35 -5.53 15.21
CA TYR A 90 4.07 -4.90 15.56
C TYR A 90 2.87 -5.83 15.38
N SER A 91 2.93 -6.76 14.42
CA SER A 91 1.85 -7.70 14.13
C SER A 91 1.90 -8.97 15.00
N GLY A 92 2.93 -9.12 15.84
CA GLY A 92 3.14 -10.31 16.66
C GLY A 92 3.53 -11.56 15.87
N LEU A 93 4.12 -11.40 14.69
CA LEU A 93 4.65 -12.52 13.89
C LEU A 93 5.82 -13.17 14.64
N ASP A 94 5.74 -14.50 14.79
CA ASP A 94 6.72 -15.28 15.55
C ASP A 94 8.04 -15.42 14.78
N ALA A 95 9.17 -15.47 15.51
CA ALA A 95 10.51 -15.60 14.96
C ALA A 95 10.68 -16.87 14.09
N LYS A 96 9.90 -17.92 14.36
CA LYS A 96 9.88 -19.15 13.55
C LYS A 96 9.47 -18.94 12.09
N TYR A 97 8.54 -18.01 11.83
CA TYR A 97 8.12 -17.70 10.46
C TYR A 97 9.31 -17.13 9.64
N PHE A 98 10.16 -16.33 10.28
CA PHE A 98 11.36 -15.79 9.65
C PHE A 98 12.43 -16.85 9.37
N GLU A 99 12.50 -17.89 10.19
CA GLU A 99 13.46 -18.97 10.02
C GLU A 99 13.03 -19.92 8.89
N GLU A 100 11.73 -20.25 8.82
CA GLU A 100 11.17 -21.14 7.80
C GLU A 100 11.16 -20.48 6.41
N ASP A 101 10.77 -19.21 6.31
CA ASP A 101 10.64 -18.49 5.03
C ASP A 101 11.84 -17.58 4.70
N ARG A 102 12.96 -17.73 5.42
CA ARG A 102 14.11 -16.80 5.32
C ARG A 102 14.58 -16.55 3.90
N GLU A 103 14.85 -17.62 3.14
CA GLU A 103 15.35 -17.51 1.76
C GLU A 103 14.35 -16.84 0.84
N LYS A 104 13.06 -17.15 1.02
CA LYS A 104 11.97 -16.56 0.26
C LYS A 104 11.84 -15.07 0.55
N ILE A 105 11.87 -14.68 1.82
CA ILE A 105 11.84 -13.27 2.26
C ILE A 105 13.02 -12.50 1.67
N LEU A 106 14.22 -13.07 1.70
CA LEU A 106 15.41 -12.43 1.14
C LEU A 106 15.30 -12.24 -0.38
N LYS A 107 14.82 -13.26 -1.09
CA LYS A 107 14.64 -13.19 -2.54
C LYS A 107 13.55 -12.19 -2.93
N GLU A 108 12.41 -12.21 -2.25
CA GLU A 108 11.33 -11.24 -2.47
C GLU A 108 11.79 -9.81 -2.18
N ALA A 109 12.60 -9.60 -1.13
CA ALA A 109 13.18 -8.29 -0.83
C ALA A 109 14.19 -7.85 -1.89
N GLU A 110 14.98 -8.77 -2.45
CA GLU A 110 15.92 -8.47 -3.54
C GLU A 110 15.19 -8.10 -4.83
N ASP A 111 14.18 -8.88 -5.22
CA ASP A 111 13.35 -8.60 -6.40
C ASP A 111 12.61 -7.26 -6.25
N ALA A 112 12.06 -6.99 -5.05
CA ALA A 112 11.42 -5.72 -4.73
C ALA A 112 12.41 -4.54 -4.76
N ALA A 113 13.63 -4.73 -4.24
CA ALA A 113 14.66 -3.71 -4.25
C ALA A 113 15.12 -3.36 -5.67
N VAL A 114 15.37 -4.37 -6.51
CA VAL A 114 15.69 -4.17 -7.94
C VAL A 114 14.57 -3.37 -8.61
N ARG A 115 13.33 -3.78 -8.39
CA ARG A 115 12.15 -3.11 -8.95
C ARG A 115 12.03 -1.66 -8.48
N GLN A 116 12.24 -1.39 -7.20
CA GLN A 116 12.14 -0.05 -6.61
C GLN A 116 13.24 0.88 -7.12
N VAL A 117 14.50 0.41 -7.16
CA VAL A 117 15.62 1.20 -7.69
C VAL A 117 15.39 1.50 -9.17
N ARG A 118 14.94 0.52 -9.96
CA ARG A 118 14.60 0.75 -11.37
C ARG A 118 13.51 1.82 -11.52
N LEU A 119 12.46 1.73 -10.73
CA LEU A 119 11.38 2.72 -10.76
C LEU A 119 11.88 4.12 -10.44
N TRP A 120 12.75 4.28 -9.45
CA TRP A 120 13.31 5.58 -9.07
C TRP A 120 14.07 6.24 -10.23
N TYR A 121 14.90 5.48 -10.93
CA TYR A 121 15.61 5.99 -12.11
C TYR A 121 14.68 6.38 -13.26
N VAL A 122 13.64 5.58 -13.51
CA VAL A 122 12.66 5.90 -14.56
C VAL A 122 11.88 7.17 -14.21
N VAL A 123 11.41 7.27 -12.97
CA VAL A 123 10.69 8.46 -12.47
C VAL A 123 11.59 9.69 -12.49
N ASP A 124 12.84 9.59 -12.05
CA ASP A 124 13.82 10.68 -12.08
C ASP A 124 14.13 11.13 -13.51
N ALA A 125 14.27 10.19 -14.45
CA ALA A 125 14.48 10.51 -15.85
C ALA A 125 13.28 11.26 -16.47
N ILE A 126 12.04 10.83 -16.18
CA ILE A 126 10.82 11.50 -16.64
C ILE A 126 10.71 12.88 -15.98
N ALA A 127 10.96 12.98 -14.67
CA ALA A 127 10.92 14.25 -13.95
C ALA A 127 11.92 15.27 -14.52
N LYS A 128 13.12 14.83 -14.90
CA LYS A 128 14.12 15.68 -15.57
C LYS A 128 13.70 16.11 -16.96
N ALA A 129 13.10 15.21 -17.75
CA ALA A 129 12.61 15.53 -19.09
C ALA A 129 11.47 16.57 -19.05
N GLU A 130 10.55 16.41 -18.09
CA GLU A 130 9.37 17.27 -17.89
C GLU A 130 9.65 18.48 -16.99
N LYS A 131 10.89 18.63 -16.49
CA LYS A 131 11.32 19.72 -15.58
C LYS A 131 10.41 19.87 -14.36
N LEU A 132 10.06 18.74 -13.74
CA LEU A 132 9.21 18.71 -12.56
C LEU A 132 10.04 19.01 -11.31
N ASP A 133 9.84 20.21 -10.75
CA ASP A 133 10.44 20.60 -9.47
C ASP A 133 9.55 20.21 -8.26
N GLY A 134 10.18 19.75 -7.19
CA GLY A 134 9.53 19.43 -5.92
C GLY A 134 10.30 18.45 -5.05
N ASP A 135 9.73 18.14 -3.88
CA ASP A 135 10.21 17.07 -3.03
C ASP A 135 10.02 15.69 -3.70
N SER A 136 10.94 14.78 -3.43
CA SER A 136 11.04 13.43 -4.03
C SER A 136 9.70 12.67 -4.04
N GLU A 137 8.95 12.70 -2.94
CA GLU A 137 7.65 12.03 -2.84
C GLU A 137 6.57 12.67 -3.72
N LYS A 138 6.59 14.01 -3.85
CA LYS A 138 5.65 14.76 -4.69
C LYS A 138 5.96 14.60 -6.16
N VAL A 139 7.24 14.53 -6.52
CA VAL A 139 7.69 14.32 -7.91
C VAL A 139 7.24 12.96 -8.42
N GLY A 140 7.37 11.90 -7.62
CA GLY A 140 6.90 10.57 -8.02
C GLY A 140 5.41 10.53 -8.36
N LYS A 141 4.56 11.12 -7.49
CA LYS A 141 3.12 11.22 -7.75
C LYS A 141 2.81 12.03 -9.00
N LYS A 142 3.46 13.19 -9.17
CA LYS A 142 3.30 14.04 -10.37
C LYS A 142 3.68 13.31 -11.66
N VAL A 143 4.74 12.51 -11.66
CA VAL A 143 5.16 11.72 -12.83
C VAL A 143 4.11 10.67 -13.18
N ILE A 144 3.60 9.94 -12.17
CA ILE A 144 2.56 8.92 -12.40
C ILE A 144 1.27 9.58 -12.91
N ASP A 145 0.87 10.71 -12.33
CA ASP A 145 -0.29 11.48 -12.78
C ASP A 145 -0.14 11.99 -14.22
N LEU A 146 1.06 12.45 -14.60
CA LEU A 146 1.38 12.89 -15.95
C LEU A 146 1.27 11.74 -16.95
N VAL A 147 1.84 10.57 -16.63
CA VAL A 147 1.74 9.37 -17.49
C VAL A 147 0.29 8.90 -17.61
N LEU A 148 -0.48 8.94 -16.52
CA LEU A 148 -1.92 8.63 -16.53
C LEU A 148 -2.72 9.62 -17.37
N ALA A 149 -2.35 10.89 -17.39
CA ALA A 149 -3.00 11.91 -18.20
C ALA A 149 -2.69 11.74 -19.70
N GLU A 150 -1.45 11.38 -20.04
CA GLU A 150 -1.06 11.08 -21.42
C GLU A 150 -1.68 9.78 -21.93
N ALA A 151 -1.79 8.74 -21.10
CA ALA A 151 -2.45 7.49 -21.47
C ALA A 151 -3.97 7.62 -21.72
N LYS A 152 -4.59 8.73 -21.29
CA LYS A 152 -6.01 9.05 -21.54
C LYS A 152 -6.23 9.86 -22.83
N LYS A 153 -5.19 10.40 -23.46
CA LYS A 153 -5.27 11.08 -24.76
C LYS A 153 -5.20 10.08 -25.91
#